data_AF-A0A6C0JI64-F1
#
_entry.id   AF-A0A6C0JI64-F1
#
_cell.length_a   1.000
_cell.length_b   1.000
_cell.length_c   1.000
_cell.angle_alpha   90.00
_cell.angle_beta   90.00
_cell.angle_gamma   90.00
#
_symmetry.space_group_name_H-M   'P 1'
#
loop_
_entity.id
_entity.type
_entity.pdbx_description
1 polymer ?
#
loop_
_entity_poly.entity_id
_entity_poly.type
_entity_poly.pdbx_seq_one_letter_code
_entity_poly.pdbx_strand_id
1 'polypeptide(L)'
;MYGVLLSRFTNETYAENKRYKENNNVKCIYGSTLPISDNLPMIDYFVIEMNNDTNKIIGIGLIEKLLAPKVKIYSNPYFNRYIYKGNHYFPIQDNDIVLELEKLLFYGKTHLKRGGTTLFPKKLLKKIYLEWLINLLKESVKV
;
A
#
# COMPACT_ATOMS: atom_id res chain seq x y z
N MET A 1 13.20 -5.74 -9.77
CA MET A 1 12.84 -6.54 -8.57
C MET A 1 11.99 -5.64 -7.68
N TYR A 2 10.87 -6.13 -7.16
CA TYR A 2 9.89 -5.31 -6.44
C TYR A 2 10.02 -5.50 -4.93
N GLY A 3 9.87 -4.41 -4.17
CA GLY A 3 9.64 -4.48 -2.74
C GLY A 3 8.15 -4.50 -2.41
N VAL A 4 7.82 -4.77 -1.14
CA VAL A 4 6.44 -4.71 -0.65
C VAL A 4 6.39 -3.86 0.61
N LEU A 5 5.51 -2.86 0.58
CA LEU A 5 5.16 -2.00 1.69
C LEU A 5 3.72 -2.27 2.12
N LEU A 6 3.42 -1.85 3.33
CA LEU A 6 2.10 -1.89 3.92
C LEU A 6 1.71 -0.44 4.26
N SER A 7 0.51 -0.03 3.88
CA SER A 7 -0.08 1.25 4.30
C SER A 7 -1.39 0.98 5.03
N ARG A 8 -1.61 1.66 6.16
CA ARG A 8 -2.77 1.41 7.03
C ARG A 8 -3.69 2.60 6.97
N PHE A 9 -4.96 2.30 6.77
CA PHE A 9 -6.07 3.21 6.73
C PHE A 9 -7.06 2.87 7.84
N THR A 10 -7.70 3.90 8.34
CA THR A 10 -9.04 3.85 8.95
C THR A 10 -10.07 4.13 7.86
N ASN A 11 -11.35 3.93 8.16
CA ASN A 11 -12.44 4.31 7.25
C ASN A 11 -12.37 5.79 6.86
N GLU A 12 -12.03 6.67 7.82
CA GLU A 12 -11.87 8.11 7.59
C GLU A 12 -10.73 8.41 6.62
N THR A 13 -9.51 7.94 6.93
CA THR A 13 -8.33 8.22 6.10
C THR A 13 -8.43 7.55 4.73
N TYR A 14 -9.10 6.41 4.61
CA TYR A 14 -9.41 5.80 3.32
C TYR A 14 -10.35 6.68 2.49
N ALA A 15 -11.41 7.22 3.09
CA ALA A 15 -12.34 8.12 2.42
C ALA A 15 -11.64 9.40 1.93
N GLU A 16 -10.76 9.98 2.75
CA GLU A 16 -9.93 11.13 2.37
C GLU A 16 -9.02 10.82 1.18
N ASN A 17 -8.33 9.67 1.23
CA ASN A 17 -7.46 9.21 0.14
C ASN A 17 -8.24 9.01 -1.16
N LYS A 18 -9.38 8.30 -1.09
CA LYS A 18 -10.24 8.04 -2.24
C LYS A 18 -10.73 9.34 -2.88
N ARG A 19 -11.25 10.28 -2.08
CA ARG A 19 -11.68 11.61 -2.56
C ARG A 19 -10.53 12.37 -3.21
N TYR A 20 -9.32 12.32 -2.64
CA TYR A 20 -8.16 12.97 -3.24
C TYR A 20 -7.81 12.35 -4.61
N LYS A 21 -7.79 11.01 -4.71
CA LYS A 21 -7.51 10.30 -5.96
C LYS A 21 -8.51 10.66 -7.06
N GLU A 22 -9.79 10.69 -6.73
CA GLU A 22 -10.89 11.05 -7.64
C GLU A 22 -10.77 12.49 -8.15
N ASN A 23 -10.57 13.46 -7.23
CA ASN A 23 -10.50 14.88 -7.59
C ASN A 23 -9.26 15.27 -8.40
N ASN A 24 -8.16 14.51 -8.28
CA ASN A 24 -6.87 14.84 -8.90
C ASN A 24 -6.49 13.86 -10.02
N ASN A 25 -7.37 12.89 -10.35
CA ASN A 25 -7.12 11.84 -11.33
C ASN A 25 -5.79 11.07 -11.09
N VAL A 26 -5.53 10.70 -9.83
CA VAL A 26 -4.33 9.96 -9.42
C VAL A 26 -4.69 8.50 -9.18
N LYS A 27 -3.91 7.56 -9.74
CA LYS A 27 -4.17 6.12 -9.61
C LYS A 27 -3.95 5.59 -8.20
N CYS A 28 -2.77 5.85 -7.62
CA CYS A 28 -2.52 5.60 -6.21
C CYS A 28 -1.60 6.66 -5.60
N ILE A 29 -1.82 6.97 -4.31
CA ILE A 29 -1.06 7.97 -3.58
C ILE A 29 -1.03 7.63 -2.09
N TYR A 30 0.14 7.83 -1.47
CA TYR A 30 0.40 7.48 -0.09
C TYR A 30 1.14 8.62 0.59
N GLY A 31 0.49 9.22 1.58
CA GLY A 31 1.16 10.07 2.56
C GLY A 31 1.74 9.23 3.71
N SER A 32 2.93 9.61 4.17
CA SER A 32 3.59 8.98 5.31
C SER A 32 4.16 10.02 6.27
N THR A 33 4.27 9.62 7.54
CA THR A 33 4.94 10.39 8.61
C THR A 33 6.45 10.36 8.51
N LEU A 34 6.99 9.29 7.93
CA LEU A 34 8.42 9.01 7.74
C LEU A 34 8.69 8.63 6.29
N PRO A 35 9.87 8.96 5.74
CA PRO A 35 10.21 8.55 4.39
C PRO A 35 10.45 7.03 4.33
N ILE A 36 10.24 6.46 3.15
CA ILE A 36 10.76 5.13 2.81
C ILE A 36 12.29 5.22 2.91
N SER A 37 12.90 4.31 3.67
CA SER A 37 14.35 4.35 3.92
C SER A 37 15.17 4.22 2.62
N ASP A 38 16.16 5.08 2.47
CA ASP A 38 17.07 5.09 1.31
C ASP A 38 17.85 3.78 1.16
N ASN A 39 18.14 3.12 2.28
CA ASN A 39 18.83 1.83 2.34
C ASN A 39 18.01 0.66 1.78
N LEU A 40 16.71 0.85 1.51
CA LEU A 40 15.92 -0.20 0.91
C LEU A 40 16.29 -0.31 -0.58
N PRO A 41 16.68 -1.51 -1.06
CA PRO A 41 17.41 -1.66 -2.32
C PRO A 41 16.52 -1.57 -3.57
N MET A 42 15.19 -1.58 -3.43
CA MET A 42 14.28 -1.63 -4.57
C MET A 42 13.95 -0.21 -5.03
N ILE A 43 13.67 -0.08 -6.32
CA ILE A 43 13.15 1.15 -6.92
C ILE A 43 11.63 1.17 -6.80
N ASP A 44 10.99 0.05 -7.14
CA ASP A 44 9.54 -0.09 -7.14
C ASP A 44 9.02 -0.90 -5.95
N TYR A 45 7.89 -0.46 -5.41
CA TYR A 45 7.22 -1.08 -4.28
C TYR A 45 5.73 -1.26 -4.53
N PHE A 46 5.26 -2.49 -4.37
CA PHE A 46 3.84 -2.74 -4.14
C PHE A 46 3.46 -2.22 -2.75
N VAL A 47 2.33 -1.54 -2.65
CA VAL A 47 1.77 -1.04 -1.39
C VAL A 47 0.46 -1.76 -1.15
N ILE A 48 0.41 -2.65 -0.16
CA ILE A 48 -0.85 -3.29 0.25
C ILE A 48 -1.60 -2.31 1.15
N GLU A 49 -2.81 -1.93 0.73
CA GLU A 49 -3.68 -1.01 1.46
C GLU A 49 -4.51 -1.81 2.47
N MET A 50 -4.22 -1.62 3.75
CA MET A 50 -4.90 -2.27 4.85
C MET A 50 -5.95 -1.31 5.45
N ASN A 51 -7.20 -1.71 5.56
CA ASN A 51 -8.19 -1.00 6.38
C ASN A 51 -8.30 -1.69 7.75
N ASN A 52 -7.84 -1.00 8.79
CA ASN A 52 -7.76 -1.52 10.15
C ASN A 52 -9.09 -1.57 10.90
N ASP A 53 -10.09 -0.81 10.46
CA ASP A 53 -11.43 -0.78 11.06
C ASP A 53 -12.25 -1.98 10.58
N THR A 54 -12.07 -2.37 9.30
CA THR A 54 -12.75 -3.53 8.69
C THR A 54 -11.91 -4.80 8.70
N ASN A 55 -10.60 -4.71 8.99
CA ASN A 55 -9.62 -5.79 8.85
C ASN A 55 -9.57 -6.39 7.44
N LYS A 56 -9.69 -5.51 6.43
CA LYS A 56 -9.70 -5.89 5.03
C LYS A 56 -8.56 -5.27 4.25
N ILE A 57 -8.02 -6.00 3.29
CA ILE A 57 -7.20 -5.40 2.24
C ILE A 57 -8.17 -4.71 1.28
N ILE A 58 -7.93 -3.44 0.97
CA ILE A 58 -8.87 -2.63 0.17
C ILE A 58 -8.34 -2.29 -1.22
N GLY A 59 -7.07 -2.56 -1.48
CA GLY A 59 -6.43 -2.29 -2.75
C GLY A 59 -4.93 -2.47 -2.69
N ILE A 60 -4.29 -2.41 -3.85
CA ILE A 60 -2.85 -2.48 -4.00
C ILE A 60 -2.40 -1.38 -4.96
N GLY A 61 -1.42 -0.57 -4.56
CA GLY A 61 -0.75 0.36 -5.46
C GLY A 61 0.64 -0.11 -5.84
N LEU A 62 1.19 0.44 -6.92
CA LEU A 62 2.60 0.34 -7.26
C LEU A 62 3.21 1.73 -7.32
N ILE A 63 4.21 1.99 -6.49
CA ILE A 63 4.93 3.26 -6.43
C ILE A 63 6.41 3.06 -6.72
N GLU A 64 7.03 4.12 -7.25
CA GLU A 64 8.47 4.29 -7.21
C GLU A 64 8.87 4.86 -5.85
N LYS A 65 10.08 4.53 -5.37
CA LYS A 65 10.72 5.13 -4.21
C LYS A 65 11.23 6.54 -4.55
N LEU A 66 10.33 7.40 -5.01
CA LEU A 66 10.57 8.78 -5.39
C LEU A 66 9.56 9.69 -4.69
N LEU A 67 10.06 10.72 -4.00
CA LEU A 67 9.20 11.69 -3.34
C LEU A 67 8.45 12.54 -4.37
N ALA A 68 7.14 12.60 -4.22
CA ALA A 68 6.28 13.50 -4.96
C ALA A 68 6.19 14.87 -4.26
N PRO A 69 5.75 15.92 -4.98
CA PRO A 69 5.45 17.21 -4.37
C PRO A 69 4.49 17.07 -3.19
N LYS A 70 4.70 17.90 -2.16
CA LYS A 70 3.86 17.88 -0.97
C LYS A 70 2.45 18.33 -1.30
N VAL A 71 1.47 17.51 -0.90
CA VAL A 71 0.04 17.77 -1.09
C VAL A 71 -0.73 17.41 0.17
N LYS A 72 -1.92 17.99 0.35
CA LYS A 72 -2.81 17.68 1.48
C LYS A 72 -3.77 16.57 1.10
N ILE A 73 -3.40 15.32 1.41
CA ILE A 73 -4.27 14.15 1.22
C ILE A 73 -5.21 14.02 2.42
N TYR A 74 -4.62 14.03 3.62
CA TYR A 74 -5.31 13.80 4.88
C TYR A 74 -5.54 15.11 5.66
N SER A 75 -6.59 15.16 6.47
CA SER A 75 -6.85 16.23 7.42
C SER A 75 -5.70 16.39 8.42
N ASN A 76 -5.17 15.27 8.92
CA ASN A 76 -4.01 15.26 9.80
C ASN A 76 -2.72 15.57 8.99
N PRO A 77 -2.07 16.72 9.22
CA PRO A 77 -0.92 17.15 8.44
C PRO A 77 0.31 16.25 8.63
N TYR A 78 0.40 15.50 9.73
CA TYR A 78 1.53 14.61 9.98
C TYR A 78 1.61 13.46 8.97
N PHE A 79 0.47 13.02 8.44
CA PHE A 79 0.40 11.99 7.40
C PHE A 79 0.76 12.53 6.01
N ASN A 80 0.87 13.85 5.83
CA ASN A 80 1.21 14.48 4.56
C ASN A 80 2.68 14.94 4.49
N ARG A 81 3.58 14.38 5.31
CA ARG A 81 4.98 14.81 5.38
C ARG A 81 5.80 14.32 4.18
N TYR A 82 5.63 13.05 3.83
CA TYR A 82 6.29 12.42 2.70
C TYR A 82 5.22 11.82 1.79
N ILE A 83 5.23 12.20 0.52
CA ILE A 83 4.23 11.78 -0.45
C ILE A 83 4.89 10.87 -1.47
N TYR A 84 4.25 9.74 -1.72
CA TYR A 84 4.59 8.82 -2.79
C TYR A 84 3.37 8.63 -3.67
N LYS A 85 3.54 8.64 -4.99
CA LYS A 85 2.47 8.42 -5.94
C LYS A 85 2.87 7.33 -6.94
N GLY A 86 1.87 6.71 -7.54
CA GLY A 86 2.07 5.65 -8.50
C GLY A 86 1.05 5.65 -9.61
N ASN A 87 1.43 5.01 -10.72
CA ASN A 87 0.63 4.98 -11.94
C ASN A 87 -0.21 3.71 -12.08
N HIS A 88 -0.02 2.72 -11.20
CA HIS A 88 -0.82 1.50 -11.20
C HIS A 88 -1.56 1.34 -9.87
N TYR A 89 -2.83 0.96 -9.98
CA TYR A 89 -3.69 0.61 -8.86
C TYR A 89 -4.48 -0.63 -9.23
N PHE A 90 -4.48 -1.60 -8.33
CA PHE A 90 -5.16 -2.88 -8.48
C PHE A 90 -6.27 -2.93 -7.42
N PRO A 91 -7.54 -2.76 -7.84
CA PRO A 91 -8.67 -3.03 -6.96
C PRO A 91 -8.59 -4.46 -6.44
N ILE A 92 -8.92 -4.64 -5.17
CA ILE A 92 -8.88 -5.98 -4.57
C ILE A 92 -10.07 -6.80 -5.08
N GLN A 93 -9.81 -8.07 -5.37
CA GLN A 93 -10.83 -9.09 -5.61
C GLN A 93 -10.62 -10.19 -4.59
N ASP A 94 -11.71 -10.70 -4.02
CA ASP A 94 -11.64 -11.79 -3.07
C ASP A 94 -11.03 -13.03 -3.73
N ASN A 95 -9.96 -13.55 -3.14
CA ASN A 95 -9.32 -14.80 -3.52
C ASN A 95 -8.56 -15.38 -2.32
N ASP A 96 -8.11 -16.63 -2.46
CA ASP A 96 -7.45 -17.35 -1.36
C ASP A 96 -6.19 -16.66 -0.84
N ILE A 97 -5.40 -16.02 -1.72
CA ILE A 97 -4.19 -15.28 -1.33
C ILE A 97 -4.55 -14.04 -0.52
N VAL A 98 -5.60 -13.32 -0.91
CA VAL A 98 -6.11 -12.17 -0.16
C VAL A 98 -6.60 -12.58 1.21
N LEU A 99 -7.39 -13.66 1.30
CA LEU A 99 -7.87 -14.20 2.58
C LEU A 99 -6.72 -14.66 3.49
N GLU A 100 -5.69 -15.30 2.93
CA GLU A 100 -4.49 -15.69 3.67
C GLU A 100 -3.71 -14.46 4.18
N LEU A 101 -3.52 -13.46 3.32
CA LEU A 101 -2.85 -12.22 3.70
C LEU A 101 -3.64 -11.46 4.77
N GLU A 102 -4.98 -11.39 4.69
CA GLU A 102 -5.80 -10.76 5.72
C GLU A 102 -5.64 -11.44 7.08
N LYS A 103 -5.66 -12.78 7.12
CA LYS A 103 -5.38 -13.55 8.34
C LYS A 103 -4.02 -13.18 8.93
N LEU A 104 -2.99 -13.09 8.09
CA LEU A 104 -1.63 -12.74 8.50
C LEU A 104 -1.48 -11.28 8.96
N LEU A 105 -2.13 -10.35 8.27
CA LEU A 105 -1.97 -8.91 8.48
C LEU A 105 -2.77 -8.38 9.66
N PHE A 106 -3.95 -8.94 9.93
CA PHE A 106 -4.88 -8.40 10.93
C PHE A 106 -5.02 -9.26 12.19
N TYR A 107 -4.64 -10.53 12.15
CA TYR A 107 -4.91 -11.49 13.23
C TYR A 107 -3.63 -12.17 13.74
N GLY A 108 -3.75 -12.81 14.91
CA GLY A 108 -2.64 -13.51 15.56
C GLY A 108 -1.62 -12.58 16.24
N LYS A 109 -0.63 -13.19 16.89
CA LYS A 109 0.38 -12.47 17.71
C LYS A 109 1.29 -11.55 16.89
N THR A 110 1.46 -11.82 15.59
CA THR A 110 2.37 -11.09 14.69
C THR A 110 1.63 -10.19 13.69
N HIS A 111 0.39 -9.80 13.99
CA HIS A 111 -0.39 -8.93 13.12
C HIS A 111 0.34 -7.59 12.85
N LEU A 112 0.11 -7.00 11.68
CA LEU A 112 0.82 -5.82 11.18
C LEU A 112 -0.03 -4.54 11.18
N LYS A 113 -1.00 -4.43 12.10
CA LYS A 113 -1.94 -3.29 12.25
C LYS A 113 -1.32 -1.97 12.75
N ARG A 114 -0.04 -1.94 13.15
CA ARG A 114 0.62 -0.76 13.75
C ARG A 114 1.69 -0.17 12.83
N GLY A 115 1.86 1.15 12.90
CA GLY A 115 2.81 1.92 12.09
C GLY A 115 2.14 2.69 10.95
N GLY A 116 2.92 3.54 10.28
CA GLY A 116 2.50 4.23 9.05
C GLY A 116 2.74 3.36 7.81
N THR A 117 3.38 3.93 6.80
CA THR A 117 3.89 3.17 5.65
C THR A 117 5.17 2.44 6.04
N THR A 118 5.14 1.10 6.08
CA THR A 118 6.28 0.30 6.54
C THR A 118 6.59 -0.87 5.59
N LEU A 119 7.84 -1.33 5.61
CA LEU A 119 8.25 -2.51 4.85
C LEU A 119 7.51 -3.76 5.33
N PHE A 120 7.02 -4.58 4.39
CA PHE A 120 6.52 -5.91 4.71
C PHE A 120 7.67 -6.76 5.27
N PRO A 121 7.56 -7.30 6.50
CA PRO A 121 8.64 -8.09 7.10
C PRO A 121 9.04 -9.29 6.22
N LYS A 122 10.32 -9.36 5.85
CA LYS A 122 10.86 -10.43 4.98
C LYS A 122 10.53 -11.85 5.47
N LYS A 123 10.49 -12.04 6.79
CA LYS A 123 10.16 -13.35 7.42
C LYS A 123 8.73 -13.80 7.14
N LEU A 124 7.82 -12.87 6.85
CA LEU A 124 6.41 -13.13 6.61
C LEU A 124 6.04 -13.04 5.11
N LEU A 125 6.86 -12.36 4.31
CA LEU A 125 6.65 -12.21 2.88
C LEU A 125 7.08 -13.49 2.13
N LYS A 126 6.14 -14.42 1.96
CA LYS A 126 6.36 -15.65 1.19
C LYS A 126 6.53 -15.33 -0.30
N LYS A 127 7.29 -16.19 -1.02
CA LYS A 127 7.51 -16.08 -2.46
C LYS A 127 6.20 -16.01 -3.26
N ILE A 128 5.22 -16.82 -2.89
CA ILE A 128 3.90 -16.87 -3.54
C ILE A 128 3.17 -15.53 -3.53
N TYR A 129 3.30 -14.74 -2.45
CA TYR A 129 2.68 -13.42 -2.38
C TYR A 129 3.33 -12.43 -3.35
N LEU A 130 4.66 -12.49 -3.47
CA LEU A 130 5.39 -11.64 -4.41
C LEU A 130 5.08 -12.03 -5.87
N GLU A 131 4.99 -13.32 -6.16
CA GLU A 131 4.61 -13.83 -7.49
C GLU A 131 3.19 -13.39 -7.86
N TRP A 132 2.25 -13.46 -6.92
CA TRP A 132 0.89 -12.97 -7.11
C TRP A 132 0.84 -11.46 -7.44
N LEU A 133 1.53 -10.62 -6.66
CA LEU A 133 1.63 -9.18 -6.92
C LEU A 133 2.22 -8.88 -8.31
N ILE A 134 3.26 -9.61 -8.72
CA ILE A 134 3.87 -9.47 -10.03
C ILE A 134 2.90 -9.88 -11.14
N ASN A 135 2.07 -10.90 -10.93
CA ASN A 135 1.08 -11.34 -11.90
C ASN A 135 -0.02 -10.29 -12.11
N LEU A 136 -0.49 -9.63 -11.04
CA LEU A 136 -1.44 -8.50 -11.16
C LEU A 136 -0.89 -7.41 -12.09
N LEU A 137 0.39 -7.06 -11.94
CA LEU A 137 1.03 -6.07 -12.81
C LEU A 137 1.11 -6.57 -14.26
N LYS A 138 1.54 -7.81 -14.49
CA LYS A 138 1.63 -8.39 -15.84
C LYS A 138 0.27 -8.41 -16.55
N GLU A 139 -0.81 -8.71 -15.84
CA GLU A 139 -2.16 -8.70 -16.38
C GLU A 139 -2.59 -7.28 -16.77
N SER A 140 -2.25 -6.28 -15.96
CA SER A 140 -2.60 -4.88 -16.26
C SER A 140 -1.86 -4.27 -17.46
N VAL A 141 -0.69 -4.81 -17.83
CA VAL A 141 0.14 -4.31 -18.94
C VAL A 141 -0.17 -5.04 -20.26
N LYS A 142 -0.85 -6.18 -20.21
CA LYS A 142 -1.28 -6.93 -21.39
C LYS A 142 -2.57 -6.37 -22.03
N VAL A 143 -3.23 -5.43 -21.35
CA VAL A 143 -4.41 -4.69 -21.81
C VAL A 143 -3.96 -3.38 -22.44
#